data_AF-A0AB36GAB6-F1
#
_entry.id   AF-A0AB36GAB6-F1
#
_cell.length_a   1.000
_cell.length_b   1.000
_cell.length_c   1.000
_cell.angle_alpha   90.00
_cell.angle_beta   90.00
_cell.angle_gamma   90.00
#
_symmetry.space_group_name_H-M   'P 1'
#
loop_
_entity.id
_entity.type
_entity.pdbx_description
1 polymer ?
#
loop_
_entity_poly.entity_id
_entity_poly.type
_entity_poly.pdbx_seq_one_letter_code
_entity_poly.pdbx_strand_id
1 'polypeptide(L)'
;MKPFITEAQLALFKYQSESKYFGRTFAIIFAEEILEFSKKNKFMIIEQIQWFLNRKISNDVWKIYFNDDSVLYIKIHNLKVDYRDIEIQTFDFNPNSNDIFK
;
A
#
# COMPACT_ATOMS: atom_id res chain seq x y z
N MET A 1 13.37 7.90 -8.74
CA MET A 1 13.53 7.15 -7.47
C MET A 1 13.17 5.68 -7.72
N LYS A 2 13.85 4.72 -7.08
CA LYS A 2 13.50 3.29 -7.18
C LYS A 2 12.30 2.98 -6.28
N PRO A 3 11.31 2.19 -6.71
CA PRO A 3 10.21 1.78 -5.84
C PRO A 3 10.73 0.94 -4.67
N PHE A 4 10.14 1.10 -3.48
CA PHE A 4 10.49 0.28 -2.31
C PHE A 4 10.14 -1.20 -2.50
N ILE A 5 9.06 -1.48 -3.24
CA ILE A 5 8.62 -2.82 -3.61
C ILE A 5 7.98 -2.81 -5.00
N THR A 6 8.08 -3.92 -5.73
CA THR A 6 7.43 -4.13 -7.03
C THR A 6 6.37 -5.22 -6.94
N GLU A 7 5.45 -5.28 -7.91
CA GLU A 7 4.46 -6.37 -7.97
C GLU A 7 5.11 -7.76 -8.09
N ALA A 8 6.24 -7.87 -8.79
CA ALA A 8 6.99 -9.12 -8.87
C ALA A 8 7.51 -9.56 -7.49
N GLN A 9 7.94 -8.61 -6.64
CA GLN A 9 8.34 -8.89 -5.26
C GLN A 9 7.12 -9.27 -4.40
N LEU A 10 5.97 -8.61 -4.58
CA LEU A 10 4.72 -9.00 -3.90
C LEU A 10 4.30 -10.42 -4.26
N ALA A 11 4.38 -10.79 -5.54
CA ALA A 11 4.10 -12.15 -6.02
C ALA A 11 5.05 -13.18 -5.41
N LEU A 12 6.35 -12.89 -5.38
CA LEU A 12 7.35 -13.76 -4.75
C LEU A 12 7.01 -13.98 -3.27
N PHE A 13 6.71 -12.91 -2.54
CA PHE A 13 6.33 -12.97 -1.13
C PHE A 13 5.04 -13.76 -0.88
N LYS A 14 4.04 -13.66 -1.76
CA LYS A 14 2.77 -14.39 -1.63
C LYS A 14 2.91 -15.89 -1.89
N TYR A 15 3.69 -16.28 -2.90
CA TYR A 15 3.70 -17.66 -3.41
C TYR A 15 4.89 -18.50 -2.91
N GLN A 16 5.93 -17.89 -2.36
CA GLN A 16 7.04 -18.63 -1.76
C GLN A 16 6.63 -19.18 -0.39
N SER A 17 6.67 -20.51 -0.24
CA SER A 17 6.23 -21.22 0.98
C SER A 17 6.99 -20.83 2.25
N GLU A 18 8.25 -20.42 2.13
CA GLU A 18 9.09 -19.98 3.25
C GLU A 18 8.91 -18.50 3.61
N SER A 19 8.13 -17.76 2.83
CA SER A 19 7.86 -16.35 3.09
C SER A 19 6.92 -16.19 4.28
N LYS A 20 7.17 -15.21 5.15
CA LYS A 20 6.22 -14.78 6.19
C LYS A 20 4.85 -14.32 5.64
N TYR A 21 4.79 -14.08 4.34
CA TYR A 21 3.63 -13.61 3.60
C TYR A 21 2.91 -14.70 2.79
N PHE A 22 3.32 -15.96 2.93
CA PHE A 22 2.73 -17.05 2.15
C PHE A 22 1.19 -17.06 2.28
N GLY A 23 0.50 -16.98 1.14
CA GLY A 23 -0.96 -16.95 1.06
C GLY A 23 -1.64 -15.64 1.44
N ARG A 24 -0.90 -14.59 1.83
CA ARG A 24 -1.47 -13.25 2.11
C ARG A 24 -1.77 -12.49 0.80
N THR A 25 -2.71 -11.54 0.85
CA THR A 25 -3.02 -10.68 -0.29
C THR A 25 -1.95 -9.62 -0.53
N PHE A 26 -1.79 -9.15 -1.76
CA PHE A 26 -0.79 -8.12 -2.11
C PHE A 26 -1.01 -6.84 -1.30
N ALA A 27 -2.26 -6.46 -1.03
CA ALA A 27 -2.59 -5.34 -0.16
C ALA A 27 -1.99 -5.48 1.25
N ILE A 28 -2.12 -6.64 1.89
CA ILE A 28 -1.55 -6.90 3.23
C ILE A 28 -0.03 -6.84 3.18
N ILE A 29 0.59 -7.51 2.20
CA ILE A 29 2.05 -7.53 2.05
C ILE A 29 2.59 -6.12 1.86
N PHE A 30 1.96 -5.34 0.98
CA PHE A 30 2.34 -3.95 0.73
C PHE A 30 2.19 -3.09 1.98
N ALA A 31 1.09 -3.23 2.73
CA ALA A 31 0.84 -2.48 3.96
C ALA A 31 1.93 -2.73 5.01
N GLU A 32 2.29 -3.99 5.25
CA GLU A 32 3.33 -4.33 6.22
C GLU A 32 4.71 -3.83 5.76
N GLU A 33 5.07 -4.05 4.51
CA GLU A 33 6.38 -3.63 3.98
C GLU A 33 6.53 -2.11 3.94
N ILE A 34 5.47 -1.34 3.64
CA ILE A 34 5.56 0.13 3.62
C ILE A 34 5.68 0.73 5.02
N LEU A 35 5.05 0.09 6.01
CA LEU A 35 5.21 0.41 7.44
C LEU A 35 6.59 0.03 7.95
N GLU A 36 7.19 -1.07 7.51
CA GLU A 36 8.58 -1.40 7.86
C GLU A 36 9.59 -0.47 7.19
N PHE A 37 9.37 -0.17 5.90
CA PHE A 37 10.12 0.85 5.17
C PHE A 37 10.03 2.21 5.88
N SER A 38 8.95 2.45 6.66
CA SER A 38 8.71 3.64 7.46
C SER A 38 9.62 3.94 8.59
N LYS A 39 10.01 2.89 9.27
CA LYS A 39 10.80 3.03 10.47
C LYS A 39 12.24 3.39 10.11
N LYS A 40 12.65 3.16 8.85
CA LYS A 40 14.05 3.21 8.41
C LYS A 40 14.33 4.30 7.38
N ASN A 41 13.34 4.76 6.63
CA ASN A 41 13.55 5.65 5.48
C ASN A 41 12.59 6.85 5.48
N LYS A 42 13.12 8.03 5.14
CA LYS A 42 12.29 9.16 4.69
C LYS A 42 11.84 8.90 3.26
N PHE A 43 10.58 9.20 2.96
CA PHE A 43 10.06 9.03 1.61
C PHE A 43 8.77 9.83 1.40
N MET A 44 8.42 10.08 0.15
CA MET A 44 7.10 10.56 -0.20
C MET A 44 6.23 9.38 -0.63
N ILE A 45 5.16 9.13 0.10
CA ILE A 45 4.24 8.02 -0.17
C ILE A 45 3.68 8.07 -1.59
N ILE A 46 3.34 9.27 -2.08
CA ILE A 46 2.81 9.49 -3.44
C ILE A 46 3.82 9.00 -4.49
N GLU A 47 5.11 9.26 -4.29
CA GLU A 47 6.16 8.84 -5.21
C GLU A 47 6.42 7.31 -5.17
N GLN A 48 6.00 6.62 -4.11
CA GLN A 48 6.07 5.16 -4.05
C GLN A 48 4.86 4.50 -4.68
N ILE A 49 3.66 5.03 -4.45
CA ILE A 49 2.42 4.42 -4.93
C ILE A 49 2.19 4.66 -6.42
N GLN A 50 2.85 5.66 -7.02
CA GLN A 50 2.73 5.96 -8.46
C GLN A 50 3.17 4.79 -9.36
N TRP A 51 3.94 3.85 -8.83
CA TRP A 51 4.40 2.64 -9.54
C TRP A 51 3.33 1.54 -9.62
N PHE A 52 2.20 1.74 -8.94
CA PHE A 52 1.05 0.83 -8.93
C PHE A 52 -0.15 1.50 -9.59
N LEU A 53 -1.10 0.70 -10.08
CA LEU A 53 -2.39 1.23 -10.49
C LEU A 53 -3.06 1.88 -9.28
N ASN A 54 -3.28 3.19 -9.33
CA ASN A 54 -3.81 3.94 -8.20
C ASN A 54 -4.84 4.98 -8.65
N ARG A 55 -5.68 5.40 -7.70
CA ARG A 55 -6.69 6.44 -7.88
C ARG A 55 -6.75 7.32 -6.64
N LYS A 56 -6.68 8.63 -6.82
CA LYS A 56 -6.97 9.60 -5.77
C LYS A 56 -8.48 9.61 -5.47
N ILE A 57 -8.86 9.40 -4.21
CA ILE A 57 -10.25 9.37 -3.75
C ILE A 57 -10.65 10.73 -3.16
N SER A 58 -9.77 11.31 -2.34
CA SER A 58 -9.91 12.65 -1.76
C SER A 58 -8.55 13.35 -1.74
N ASN A 59 -8.44 14.53 -1.13
CA ASN A 59 -7.18 15.27 -1.04
C ASN A 59 -6.05 14.46 -0.36
N ASP A 60 -6.41 13.66 0.63
CA ASP A 60 -5.54 12.89 1.52
C ASP A 60 -5.66 11.38 1.34
N VAL A 61 -6.72 10.87 0.68
CA VAL A 61 -6.95 9.43 0.50
C VAL A 61 -6.63 8.96 -0.91
N TRP A 62 -5.84 7.90 -0.99
CA TRP A 62 -5.47 7.19 -2.21
C TRP A 62 -5.92 5.74 -2.13
N LYS A 63 -6.34 5.20 -3.27
CA LYS A 63 -6.65 3.79 -3.45
C LYS A 63 -5.63 3.17 -4.40
N ILE A 64 -5.15 1.99 -4.06
CA ILE A 64 -4.21 1.19 -4.84
C ILE A 64 -4.87 -0.13 -5.20
N TYR A 65 -4.70 -0.53 -6.46
CA TYR A 65 -5.18 -1.79 -7.01
C TYR A 65 -4.00 -2.73 -7.24
N PHE A 66 -4.20 -4.00 -6.95
CA PHE A 66 -3.21 -5.05 -7.15
C PHE A 66 -3.75 -6.14 -8.08
N ASN A 67 -2.84 -6.87 -8.74
CA ASN A 67 -3.20 -7.94 -9.68
C ASN A 67 -3.85 -9.17 -9.05
N ASP A 68 -3.88 -9.28 -7.72
CA ASP A 68 -4.58 -10.36 -7.02
C ASP A 68 -5.98 -9.95 -6.52
N ASP A 69 -6.55 -8.92 -7.15
CA ASP A 69 -7.86 -8.30 -6.87
C ASP A 69 -7.97 -7.60 -5.51
N SER A 70 -6.94 -7.70 -4.66
CA SER A 70 -6.89 -6.95 -3.41
C SER A 70 -6.70 -5.45 -3.66
N VAL A 71 -7.19 -4.65 -2.72
CA VAL A 71 -7.06 -3.19 -2.76
C VAL A 71 -6.58 -2.65 -1.42
N LEU A 72 -5.87 -1.54 -1.48
CA LEU A 72 -5.36 -0.84 -0.31
C LEU A 72 -5.76 0.62 -0.38
N TYR A 73 -6.28 1.14 0.72
CA TYR A 73 -6.56 2.56 0.90
C TYR A 73 -5.51 3.13 1.85
N ILE A 74 -4.95 4.28 1.46
CA ILE A 74 -3.99 5.03 2.27
C ILE A 74 -4.53 6.42 2.49
N LYS A 75 -4.66 6.84 3.74
CA LYS A 75 -4.90 8.22 4.14
C LYS A 75 -3.57 8.86 4.55
N ILE A 76 -3.31 10.07 4.08
CA ILE A 76 -2.07 10.81 4.34
C ILE A 76 -2.41 12.07 5.12
N HIS A 77 -2.17 12.07 6.43
CA HIS A 77 -2.57 13.16 7.31
C HIS A 77 -1.77 14.45 7.09
N ASN A 78 -0.51 14.36 6.63
CA ASN A 78 0.33 15.53 6.37
C ASN A 78 1.06 15.43 5.03
N LEU A 79 0.57 16.17 4.03
CA LEU A 79 1.14 16.24 2.69
C LEU A 79 2.38 17.13 2.58
N LYS A 80 2.72 17.91 3.63
CA LYS A 80 3.77 18.94 3.59
C LYS A 80 5.09 18.52 4.26
N VAL A 81 5.11 17.39 4.96
CA VAL A 81 6.29 16.94 5.72
C VAL A 81 6.78 15.62 5.14
N ASP A 82 8.10 15.47 5.01
CA ASP A 82 8.80 14.25 4.54
C ASP A 82 8.53 12.99 5.40
N TYR A 83 7.63 13.08 6.39
CA TYR A 83 7.37 12.09 7.41
C TYR A 83 5.88 11.98 7.77
N ARG A 84 5.28 10.95 7.19
CA ARG A 84 4.43 9.90 7.77
C ARG A 84 3.62 10.22 9.02
N ASP A 85 2.41 10.64 8.75
CA ASP A 85 1.25 10.16 9.48
C ASP A 85 0.31 9.56 8.41
N ILE A 86 0.32 8.23 8.30
CA ILE A 86 -0.46 7.49 7.30
C ILE A 86 -1.35 6.45 7.99
N GLU A 87 -2.59 6.38 7.55
CA GLU A 87 -3.55 5.34 7.94
C GLU A 87 -3.75 4.41 6.75
N ILE A 88 -3.79 3.09 7.00
CA ILE A 88 -3.88 2.08 5.95
C ILE A 88 -5.04 1.14 6.24
N GLN A 89 -5.87 0.87 5.23
CA GLN A 89 -6.89 -0.18 5.25
C GLN A 89 -6.71 -1.10 4.03
N THR A 90 -6.69 -2.41 4.25
CA THR A 90 -6.55 -3.43 3.21
C THR A 90 -7.85 -4.20 3.03
N PHE A 91 -8.17 -4.57 1.80
CA PHE A 91 -9.34 -5.39 1.49
C PHE A 91 -8.96 -6.44 0.45
N ASP A 92 -9.46 -7.66 0.63
CA ASP A 92 -9.20 -8.78 -0.29
C ASP A 92 -9.94 -8.63 -1.61
N PHE A 93 -10.95 -7.76 -1.65
CA PHE A 93 -11.71 -7.38 -2.85
C PHE A 93 -12.09 -5.90 -2.75
N ASN A 94 -12.41 -5.29 -3.88
CA ASN A 94 -12.78 -3.88 -3.95
C ASN A 94 -14.09 -3.57 -3.18
N PRO A 95 -14.05 -2.87 -2.02
CA PRO A 95 -15.25 -2.57 -1.24
C PRO A 95 -15.99 -1.34 -1.80
N ASN A 96 -17.25 -1.16 -1.40
CA ASN A 96 -17.96 0.10 -1.61
C ASN A 96 -17.23 1.23 -0.86
N SER A 97 -16.90 2.31 -1.57
CA SER A 97 -16.01 3.37 -1.07
C SER A 97 -16.59 4.19 0.09
N ASN A 98 -17.88 4.03 0.39
CA ASN A 98 -18.57 4.89 1.35
C ASN A 98 -18.17 4.65 2.80
N ASP A 99 -17.51 3.54 3.15
CA ASP A 99 -17.22 3.18 4.55
C ASP A 99 -15.73 3.25 4.92
N ILE A 100 -14.92 3.88 4.08
CA ILE A 100 -13.47 3.88 4.19
C ILE A 100 -13.01 5.09 5.00
N PHE A 101 -12.24 4.85 6.07
CA PHE A 101 -11.74 5.88 7.00
C PHE A 101 -12.83 6.78 7.63
N LYS A 102 -14.03 6.24 7.87
CA LYS A 102 -15.11 6.88 8.63
C LYS A 102 -14.84 6.93 10.13
#